data_AF-A0A2P5NGP9-F1
#
_entry.id   AF-A0A2P5NGP9-F1
#
_cell.length_a   1.000
_cell.length_b   1.000
_cell.length_c   1.000
_cell.angle_alpha   90.00
_cell.angle_beta   90.00
_cell.angle_gamma   90.00
#
_symmetry.space_group_name_H-M   'P 1'
#
loop_
_entity.id
_entity.type
_entity.pdbx_description
1 polymer ?
#
loop_
_entity_poly.entity_id
_entity_poly.type
_entity_poly.pdbx_seq_one_letter_code
_entity_poly.pdbx_strand_id
1 'polypeptide(L)' 'MRKLANLWRRLNGDLAYQSYLAHWHDHHAASGQAPLTRKAFFAEETRRKWNGIKRCC' A
#
# COMPACT_ATOMS: atom_id res chain seq x y z
N MET A 1 10.44 13.79 20.57
CA MET A 1 9.07 13.32 20.28
C MET A 1 8.80 12.92 18.82
N ARG A 2 9.52 13.42 17.80
CA ARG A 2 9.27 13.05 16.38
C ARG A 2 9.66 11.61 15.98
N LYS A 3 10.65 11.02 16.66
CA LYS A 3 11.17 9.68 16.32
C LYS A 3 10.16 8.55 16.61
N LEU A 4 9.41 8.63 17.73
CA LEU A 4 8.39 7.63 18.06
C LEU A 4 7.21 7.63 17.07
N ALA A 5 6.75 8.79 16.62
CA ALA A 5 5.66 8.89 15.64
C ALA A 5 6.05 8.31 14.26
N ASN A 6 7.31 8.47 13.85
CA ASN A 6 7.82 7.83 12.63
C ASN A 6 7.97 6.31 12.79
N LEU A 7 8.38 5.85 13.97
CA LEU A 7 8.44 4.42 14.27
C LEU A 7 7.04 3.80 14.25
N TRP A 8 6.06 4.47 14.86
CA TRP A 8 4.67 4.06 14.83
C TRP A 8 4.08 4.03 13.42
N ARG A 9 4.35 5.03 12.57
CA ARG A 9 3.91 5.00 11.16
C ARG A 9 4.53 3.86 10.35
N ARG A 10 5.80 3.54 10.63
CA ARG A 10 6.48 2.39 10.01
C ARG A 10 5.85 1.07 10.47
N LEU A 11 5.54 0.94 11.76
CA LEU A 11 4.97 -0.29 12.34
C LEU A 11 3.47 -0.48 12.01
N ASN A 12 2.70 0.60 11.83
CA ASN A 12 1.28 0.55 11.46
C ASN A 12 1.00 0.29 9.97
N GLY A 13 2.04 0.09 9.15
CA GLY A 13 1.87 -0.19 7.72
C GLY A 13 1.59 1.04 6.85
N ASP A 14 1.63 2.25 7.39
CA ASP A 14 1.43 3.49 6.60
C ASP A 14 2.51 3.66 5.53
N LEU A 15 3.71 3.13 5.79
CA LEU A 15 4.79 3.08 4.82
C LEU A 15 4.45 2.17 3.62
N ALA A 16 3.72 1.08 3.82
CA ALA A 16 3.35 0.15 2.75
C ALA A 16 2.37 0.79 1.78
N TYR A 17 1.37 1.52 2.31
CA TYR A 17 0.43 2.25 1.46
C TYR A 17 1.10 3.39 0.69
N GLN A 18 2.05 4.11 1.30
CA GLN A 18 2.83 5.15 0.61
C GLN A 18 3.72 4.56 -0.49
N SER A 19 4.38 3.43 -0.22
CA SER A 19 5.17 2.72 -1.24
C SER A 19 4.30 2.22 -2.40
N TYR A 20 3.09 1.74 -2.09
CA TYR A 20 2.10 1.37 -3.10
C TYR A 20 1.70 2.57 -3.96
N LEU A 21 1.41 3.73 -3.36
CA LEU A 21 1.04 4.93 -4.11
C LEU A 21 2.18 5.41 -5.02
N ALA A 22 3.42 5.37 -4.56
CA ALA A 22 4.58 5.72 -5.39
C ALA A 22 4.70 4.78 -6.59
N HIS A 23 4.68 3.47 -6.36
CA HIS A 23 4.70 2.47 -7.43
C HIS A 23 3.52 2.62 -8.40
N TRP A 24 2.33 2.87 -7.86
CA TRP A 24 1.13 3.10 -8.65
C TRP A 24 1.27 4.35 -9.53
N HIS A 25 1.83 5.43 -8.99
CA HIS A 25 2.06 6.64 -9.77
C HIS A 25 3.06 6.41 -10.90
N ASP A 26 4.14 5.66 -10.63
CA ASP A 26 5.19 5.41 -11.61
C ASP A 26 4.75 4.45 -12.73
N HIS A 27 3.93 3.45 -12.43
CA HIS A 27 3.58 2.38 -13.38
C HIS A 27 2.12 2.38 -13.87
N HIS A 28 1.21 2.97 -13.12
CA HIS A 28 -0.24 2.91 -13.38
C HIS A 28 -0.91 4.29 -13.52
N ALA A 29 -0.24 5.41 -13.26
CA ALA A 29 -0.85 6.72 -13.46
C ALA A 29 -1.34 6.95 -14.90
N ALA A 30 -0.65 6.36 -15.89
CA ALA A 30 -1.03 6.44 -17.30
C ALA A 30 -2.21 5.53 -17.69
N SER A 31 -2.64 4.59 -16.84
CA SER A 31 -3.74 3.66 -17.15
C SER A 31 -5.13 4.28 -16.95
N GLY A 32 -5.21 5.50 -16.41
CA GLY A 32 -6.48 6.21 -16.17
C GLY A 32 -7.35 5.63 -15.06
N GLN A 33 -6.89 4.57 -14.40
CA GLN A 33 -7.55 4.03 -13.20
C GLN A 33 -7.20 4.90 -11.99
N ALA A 34 -7.98 4.81 -10.91
CA ALA A 34 -7.62 5.45 -9.65
C ALA A 34 -6.84 4.45 -8.76
N PRO A 35 -5.90 4.91 -7.92
CA PRO A 35 -5.26 4.05 -6.94
C PRO A 35 -6.28 3.52 -5.94
N LEU A 36 -6.01 2.34 -5.38
CA LEU A 36 -6.83 1.79 -4.31
C LEU A 36 -6.81 2.72 -3.09
N THR A 37 -7.96 2.82 -2.41
CA THR A 37 -8.02 3.49 -1.11
C THR A 37 -7.20 2.71 -0.08
N ARG A 38 -6.71 3.38 0.96
CA ARG A 38 -5.92 2.75 2.04
C ARG A 38 -6.59 1.48 2.58
N LYS A 39 -7.90 1.53 2.84
CA LYS A 39 -8.67 0.37 3.34
C LYS A 39 -8.72 -0.77 2.32
N ALA A 40 -8.97 -0.44 1.04
CA ALA A 40 -9.01 -1.43 -0.03
C ALA A 40 -7.64 -2.10 -0.26
N PHE A 41 -6.55 -1.32 -0.17
CA PHE A 41 -5.18 -1.84 -0.25
C PHE A 41 -4.92 -2.89 0.84
N PHE A 42 -5.20 -2.59 2.11
CA PHE A 42 -4.97 -3.56 3.19
C PHE A 42 -5.91 -4.77 3.12
N ALA A 43 -7.15 -4.60 2.67
CA ALA A 43 -8.07 -5.70 2.45
C ALA A 43 -7.56 -6.64 1.34
N GLU A 44 -7.06 -6.07 0.24
CA GLU A 44 -6.48 -6.82 -0.87
C GLU A 44 -5.18 -7.52 -0.47
N GLU A 45 -4.28 -6.85 0.24
CA GLU A 45 -3.05 -7.46 0.77
C GLU A 45 -3.35 -8.61 1.74
N THR A 46 -4.37 -8.45 2.59
CA THR A 46 -4.84 -9.52 3.47
C THR A 46 -5.38 -10.69 2.64
N ARG A 47 -6.24 -10.40 1.65
CA ARG A 47 -6.78 -11.42 0.75
C ARG A 47 -5.67 -12.16 -0.01
N ARG A 48 -4.67 -11.47 -0.53
CA ARG A 48 -3.49 -12.03 -1.20
C ARG A 48 -2.68 -12.95 -0.28
N LYS A 49 -2.46 -12.51 0.97
CA LYS A 49 -1.77 -13.29 1.99
C LYS A 49 -2.45 -14.64 2.25
N TRP A 50 -3.79 -14.67 2.25
CA TRP A 50 -4.57 -15.88 2.52
C TRP A 50 -4.92 -16.70 1.27
N ASN A 51 -4.99 -16.07 0.10
CA ASN A 51 -5.29 -16.74 -1.17
C ASN A 51 -4.04 -17.20 -1.95
N GLY A 52 -2.84 -16.92 -1.45
CA GLY A 52 -1.56 -17.33 -2.06
C GLY A 52 -1.19 -16.58 -3.35
N ILE A 53 -1.97 -15.57 -3.75
CA ILE A 53 -1.73 -14.80 -4.97
C ILE A 53 -0.75 -13.66 -4.67
N LYS A 54 0.45 -13.70 -5.26
CA LYS A 54 1.52 -12.70 -5.09
C LYS A 54 1.75 -11.80 -6.32
N ARG A 55 0.72 -11.49 -7.10
CA ARG A 55 0.89 -10.56 -8.23
C ARG A 55 0.98 -9.15 -7.67
N CYS A 56 2.08 -8.45 -7.97
CA CYS A 56 2.12 -7.01 -7.75
C CYS A 56 1.15 -6.37 -8.74
N CYS A 57 0.23 -5.57 -8.19
CA CYS A 57 -0.91 -4.96 -8.88
C CYS A 57 -2.04 -5.94 -9.21
#